data_AF-A0A7W8LFB1-F1
#
_entry.id   AF-A0A7W8LFB1-F1
#
_cell.length_a   1.000
_cell.length_b   1.000
_cell.length_c   1.000
_cell.angle_alpha   90.00
_cell.angle_beta   90.00
_cell.angle_gamma   90.00
#
_symmetry.space_group_name_H-M   'P 1'
#
loop_
_entity.id
_entity.type
_entity.pdbx_description
1 polymer ?
#
loop_
_entity_poly.entity_id
_entity_poly.type
_entity_poly.pdbx_seq_one_letter_code
_entity_poly.pdbx_strand_id
1 'polypeptide(L)' 'MQIRNEPGSWVDEEFETLDLGDPRRDRRAKELLKRFAARPTASIPGACEGWAETMAAYRFLGNESH' A
#
# COMPACT_ATOMS: atom_id res chain seq x y z
N MET A 1 25.23 1.42 1.76
CA MET A 1 23.77 1.36 1.98
C MET A 1 23.16 2.60 1.34
N GLN A 2 22.62 2.48 0.12
CA GLN A 2 21.91 3.61 -0.49
C GLN A 2 20.51 3.65 0.12
N ILE A 3 20.28 4.59 1.03
CA ILE A 3 18.92 4.93 1.45
C ILE A 3 18.24 5.49 0.20
N ARG A 4 17.34 4.72 -0.41
CA ARG A 4 16.55 5.21 -1.53
C ARG A 4 15.64 6.30 -0.99
N ASN A 5 15.93 7.55 -1.36
CA ASN A 5 15.16 8.73 -0.98
C ASN A 5 13.85 8.84 -1.79
N GLU A 6 13.15 7.72 -1.92
CA GLU A 6 11.84 7.61 -2.55
C GLU A 6 10.78 7.41 -1.45
N PRO A 7 9.67 8.17 -1.48
CA PRO A 7 8.61 8.00 -0.50
C PRO A 7 8.12 6.55 -0.47
N GLY A 8 8.16 5.92 0.70
CA GLY A 8 7.74 4.53 0.89
C GLY A 8 8.81 3.47 0.62
N SER A 9 10.09 3.82 0.41
CA SER A 9 11.17 2.82 0.33
C SER A 9 11.28 1.92 1.55
N TRP A 10 10.98 2.46 2.73
CA TRP A 10 10.95 1.75 4.01
C TRP A 10 9.88 0.65 4.09
N VAL A 11 8.85 0.70 3.23
CA VAL A 11 7.69 -0.20 3.33
C VAL A 11 8.07 -1.66 3.09
N ASP A 12 9.02 -1.93 2.19
CA ASP A 12 9.41 -3.31 1.91
C ASP A 12 10.15 -3.96 3.09
N GLU A 13 10.98 -3.17 3.78
CA GLU A 13 11.74 -3.59 4.96
C GLU A 13 10.81 -3.73 6.17
N GLU A 14 10.00 -2.72 6.47
CA GLU A 14 9.13 -2.71 7.65
C GLU A 14 8.05 -3.80 7.59
N PHE A 15 7.54 -4.09 6.39
CA PHE A 15 6.52 -5.11 6.18
C PHE A 15 7.11 -6.41 5.62
N GLU A 16 8.40 -6.68 5.77
CA GLU A 16 9.03 -7.92 5.28
C GLU A 16 8.28 -9.17 5.79
N THR A 17 7.90 -9.16 7.07
CA THR A 17 7.22 -10.29 7.75
C THR A 17 5.69 -10.17 7.74
N LEU A 18 5.11 -9.29 6.91
CA LEU A 18 3.66 -9.19 6.77
C LEU A 18 3.11 -10.48 6.16
N ASP A 19 2.13 -11.09 6.85
CA ASP A 19 1.40 -12.26 6.37
C ASP A 19 -0.11 -12.05 6.60
N LEU A 20 -0.83 -11.71 5.53
CA LEU A 20 -2.29 -11.58 5.50
C LEU A 20 -2.98 -12.87 5.02
N GLY A 21 -2.27 -14.00 5.01
CA GLY A 21 -2.75 -15.31 4.57
C GLY A 21 -2.90 -15.46 3.05
N ASP A 22 -2.60 -14.42 2.28
CA ASP A 22 -2.53 -14.43 0.81
C ASP A 22 -1.42 -13.48 0.34
N PRO A 23 -0.36 -13.98 -0.32
CA PRO A 23 0.76 -13.15 -0.80
C PRO A 23 0.34 -11.98 -1.71
N ARG A 24 -0.82 -12.09 -2.38
CA ARG A 24 -1.36 -11.00 -3.21
C ARG A 24 -1.91 -9.86 -2.36
N ARG A 25 -2.44 -10.16 -1.16
CA ARG A 25 -2.86 -9.15 -0.18
C ARG A 25 -1.64 -8.44 0.39
N ASP A 26 -0.58 -9.17 0.73
CA ASP A 26 0.65 -8.57 1.25
C ASP A 26 1.27 -7.60 0.25
N ARG A 27 1.39 -8.03 -1.01
CA ARG A 27 1.87 -7.16 -2.10
C ARG A 27 1.00 -5.91 -2.23
N ARG A 28 -0.33 -6.05 -2.18
CA ARG A 28 -1.25 -4.91 -2.29
C ARG A 28 -1.13 -3.96 -1.08
N ALA A 29 -0.96 -4.49 0.12
CA ALA A 29 -0.75 -3.69 1.32
C ALA A 29 0.49 -2.79 1.17
N LYS A 30 1.61 -3.39 0.74
CA LYS A 30 2.87 -2.67 0.50
C LYS A 30 2.74 -1.60 -0.59
N GLU A 31 2.06 -1.90 -1.69
CA GLU A 31 1.82 -0.91 -2.76
C GLU A 31 0.96 0.26 -2.30
N LEU A 32 -0.11 0.00 -1.55
CA LEU A 32 -0.98 1.07 -1.00
C LEU A 32 -0.21 1.95 -0.03
N LEU A 33 0.58 1.36 0.87
CA LEU A 33 1.40 2.10 1.83
C LEU A 33 2.44 2.99 1.16
N LYS A 34 3.11 2.50 0.10
CA LYS A 34 4.04 3.31 -0.70
C LYS A 34 3.37 4.55 -1.29
N ARG A 35 2.15 4.39 -1.82
CA ARG A 35 1.37 5.48 -2.41
C ARG A 35 0.89 6.48 -1.37
N PHE A 36 0.40 5.98 -0.23
CA PHE A 36 -0.01 6.84 0.87
C PHE A 36 1.19 7.58 1.46
N ALA A 37 2.36 6.95 1.58
CA ALA A 37 3.60 7.61 1.98
C ALA A 37 4.03 8.71 0.98
N ALA A 38 3.79 8.52 -0.32
CA ALA A 38 4.06 9.54 -1.33
C ALA A 38 3.06 10.71 -1.32
N ARG A 39 1.83 10.50 -0.85
CA ARG A 39 0.74 11.49 -0.84
C ARG A 39 -0.07 11.43 0.47
N PRO A 40 0.53 11.74 1.63
CA PRO A 40 -0.05 11.45 2.95
C PRO A 40 -1.32 12.26 3.25
N THR A 41 -1.49 13.43 2.63
CA THR A 41 -2.67 14.29 2.82
C THR A 41 -3.74 14.07 1.75
N ALA A 42 -3.50 13.21 0.75
CA ALA A 42 -4.48 12.93 -0.29
C ALA A 42 -5.56 11.97 0.23
N SER A 43 -6.77 12.08 -0.32
CA SER A 43 -7.80 11.06 -0.15
C SER A 43 -7.36 9.74 -0.80
N ILE A 44 -8.00 8.62 -0.46
CA ILE A 44 -7.73 7.32 -1.10
C ILE A 44 -7.78 7.41 -2.64
N PRO A 45 -8.82 8.02 -3.27
CA PRO A 45 -8.81 8.24 -4.71
C PRO A 45 -7.69 9.16 -5.20
N GLY A 46 -7.30 10.17 -4.42
CA GLY A 46 -6.21 11.09 -4.78
C GLY A 46 -4.81 10.46 -4.67
N ALA A 47 -4.67 9.41 -3.87
CA ALA A 47 -3.42 8.66 -3.72
C ALA A 47 -3.28 7.49 -4.73
N CYS A 48 -4.39 7.01 -5.30
CA CYS A 48 -4.39 5.91 -6.27
C CYS A 48 -4.30 6.39 -7.72
N GLU A 49 -3.79 5.55 -8.62
CA GLU A 49 -3.70 5.84 -10.06
C GLU A 49 -4.92 5.24 -10.77
N GLY A 50 -6.02 5.99 -10.72
CA GLY A 50 -7.23 5.67 -11.45
C GLY A 50 -8.22 4.76 -10.72
N TRP A 51 -9.28 4.41 -11.45
CA TRP A 51 -10.48 3.81 -10.85
C TRP A 51 -10.28 2.38 -10.38
N ALA A 52 -9.60 1.55 -11.16
CA ALA A 52 -9.36 0.14 -10.83
C ALA A 52 -8.60 0.00 -9.50
N GLU A 53 -7.60 0.86 -9.30
CA GLU A 53 -6.78 0.87 -8.09
C GLU A 53 -7.50 1.45 -6.89
N THR A 54 -8.28 2.53 -7.09
CA THR A 54 -9.14 3.10 -6.06
C THR A 54 -10.11 2.05 -5.52
N MET A 55 -10.75 1.28 -6.42
CA MET A 55 -11.64 0.19 -6.03
C MET A 55 -10.89 -0.96 -5.32
N ALA A 56 -9.67 -1.27 -5.77
CA ALA A 56 -8.83 -2.26 -5.09
C ALA A 56 -8.44 -1.82 -3.67
N ALA A 57 -8.15 -0.53 -3.47
CA ALA A 57 -7.86 0.05 -2.16
C ALA A 57 -9.08 -0.05 -1.23
N TYR A 58 -10.26 0.34 -1.70
CA TYR A 58 -11.49 0.22 -0.92
C TYR A 58 -11.82 -1.24 -0.57
N ARG A 59 -11.70 -2.16 -1.52
CA ARG A 59 -11.91 -3.59 -1.26
C ARG A 59 -10.90 -4.15 -0.26
N PHE A 60 -9.65 -3.69 -0.32
CA PHE A 60 -8.60 -4.11 0.61
C PHE A 60 -8.87 -3.60 2.04
N LEU A 61 -9.21 -2.32 2.18
CA LEU A 61 -9.46 -1.69 3.48
C LEU A 61 -10.80 -2.10 4.10
N GLY A 62 -11.80 -2.38 3.27
CA GLY A 62 -13.12 -2.83 3.70
C GLY A 62 -13.29 -4.35 3.79
N ASN A 63 -12.21 -5.13 3.69
CA ASN A 63 -12.29 -6.57 3.88
C ASN A 63 -12.42 -6.92 5.37
N GLU A 64 -13.45 -7.68 5.76
CA GLU A 64 -13.68 -8.11 7.15
C GLU A 64 -12.80 -9.30 7.57
N SER A 65 -12.19 -9.99 6.61
CA SER A 65 -11.32 -11.16 6.87
C SER A 65 -9.86 -10.76 7.12
N HIS A 66 -9.65 -9.75 7.96
CA HIS A 66 -8.33 -9.42 8.53
C HIS A 66 -8.10 -10.19 9.82
#